data_AF-A0AA51JL92-F1
#
_entry.id   AF-A0AA51JL92-F1
#
_cell.length_a   1.000
_cell.length_b   1.000
_cell.length_c   1.000
_cell.angle_alpha   90.00
_cell.angle_beta   90.00
_cell.angle_gamma   90.00
#
_symmetry.space_group_name_H-M   'P 1'
#
loop_
_entity.id
_entity.type
_entity.pdbx_description
1 polymer ?
#
loop_
_entity_poly.entity_id
_entity_poly.type
_entity_poly.pdbx_seq_one_letter_code
_entity_poly.pdbx_strand_id
1 'polypeptide(L)' 'NFLRPFREHHIDPTSITRHDFVETNGDNFAITIPVLARIVWQLLIYDEAAINDQFHWISYWYLCCIFVAMTN' A
#
# COMPACT_ATOMS: atom_id res chain seq x y z
N ASN A 1 -2.93 -1.64 18.31
CA ASN A 1 -2.69 -2.79 17.42
C ASN A 1 -1.94 -2.39 16.15
N PHE A 2 -2.34 -1.35 15.42
CA PHE A 2 -1.62 -0.92 14.20
C PHE A 2 -0.12 -0.58 14.35
N LEU A 3 0.30 -0.01 15.48
CA LEU A 3 1.72 0.29 15.74
C LEU A 3 2.46 -0.84 16.46
N ARG A 4 1.79 -1.98 16.70
CA ARG A 4 2.33 -3.06 17.52
C ARG A 4 3.53 -3.73 16.84
N PRO A 5 3.50 -4.08 15.54
CA PRO A 5 4.64 -4.72 14.88
C PRO A 5 5.88 -3.82 14.86
N PHE A 6 5.69 -2.50 14.67
CA PHE A 6 6.80 -1.54 14.79
C PHE A 6 7.45 -1.56 16.18
N ARG A 7 6.66 -1.68 17.26
CA ARG A 7 7.18 -1.75 18.63
C ARG A 7 7.86 -3.08 18.92
N GLU A 8 7.33 -4.18 18.41
CA GLU A 8 7.89 -5.52 18.58
C GLU A 8 9.21 -5.68 17.83
N HIS A 9 9.35 -5.04 16.66
CA HIS A 9 10.60 -5.01 15.90
C HIS A 9 11.77 -4.34 16.65
N HIS A 10 11.50 -3.33 17.50
CA HIS A 10 12.54 -2.70 18.31
C HIS A 10 13.03 -3.58 19.48
N ILE A 11 12.20 -4.53 19.92
CA ILE A 11 12.55 -5.48 20.99
C ILE A 11 13.26 -6.69 20.37
N ASP A 12 12.78 -7.14 19.21
CA ASP A 12 13.34 -8.26 18.48
C ASP A 12 13.25 -8.02 16.96
N PRO A 13 14.34 -7.55 16.32
CA PRO A 13 14.34 -7.25 14.89
C PRO A 13 14.22 -8.51 14.02
N THR A 14 14.48 -9.69 14.58
CA THR A 14 14.36 -10.98 13.86
C THR A 14 12.94 -11.56 13.92
N SER A 15 12.00 -10.90 14.61
CA SER A 15 10.57 -11.26 14.55
C SER A 15 10.07 -11.32 13.11
N ILE A 16 10.46 -10.37 12.26
CA ILE A 16 10.04 -10.28 10.86
C ILE A 16 10.37 -11.52 10.01
N THR A 17 11.45 -12.26 10.33
CA THR A 17 11.85 -13.45 9.57
C THR A 17 11.10 -14.72 10.01
N ARG A 18 10.35 -14.64 11.10
CA ARG A 18 9.59 -15.75 11.70
C ARG A 18 8.10 -15.67 11.43
N HIS A 19 7.62 -14.52 10.93
CA HIS A 19 6.24 -14.31 10.50
C HIS A 19 6.12 -14.51 8.99
N ASP A 20 4.90 -14.80 8.53
CA ASP A 20 4.65 -14.91 7.10
C ASP A 20 4.62 -13.54 6.41
N PHE A 21 4.57 -13.54 5.07
CA PHE A 21 4.59 -12.33 4.26
C PHE A 21 3.41 -11.39 4.55
N VAL A 22 2.24 -11.95 4.85
CA VAL A 22 1.00 -11.19 5.04
C VAL A 22 0.99 -10.52 6.41
N GLU A 23 1.35 -11.26 7.46
CA GLU A 23 1.48 -10.73 8.81
C GLU A 23 2.57 -9.65 8.87
N THR A 24 3.68 -9.88 8.19
CA THR A 24 4.79 -8.92 8.11
C THR A 24 4.38 -7.62 7.41
N ASN A 25 3.62 -7.65 6.33
CA ASN A 25 3.32 -6.43 5.56
C ASN A 25 1.91 -5.86 5.80
N GLY A 26 1.09 -6.50 6.64
CA GLY A 26 -0.33 -6.20 6.79
C GLY A 26 -0.65 -4.76 7.21
N ASP A 27 0.14 -4.19 8.11
CA ASP A 27 -0.04 -2.79 8.53
C ASP A 27 0.26 -1.81 7.40
N ASN A 28 1.34 -2.04 6.63
CA ASN A 28 1.70 -1.17 5.52
C ASN A 28 0.71 -1.31 4.35
N PHE A 29 0.21 -2.52 4.11
CA PHE A 29 -0.89 -2.75 3.18
C PHE A 29 -2.12 -1.91 3.53
N ALA A 30 -2.54 -1.89 4.81
CA ALA A 30 -3.71 -1.15 5.25
C ALA A 30 -3.62 0.37 4.99
N ILE A 31 -2.41 0.95 5.04
CA ILE A 31 -2.18 2.38 4.73
C ILE A 31 -2.47 2.70 3.26
N THR A 32 -2.24 1.76 2.35
CA THR A 32 -2.39 1.98 0.90
C THR A 32 -3.84 1.94 0.42
N ILE A 33 -4.74 1.34 1.20
CA ILE A 33 -6.15 1.11 0.83
C ILE A 33 -6.88 2.39 0.40
N PRO A 34 -6.80 3.54 1.10
CA PRO A 34 -7.52 4.75 0.70
C PRO A 34 -7.07 5.30 -0.66
N VAL A 35 -5.78 5.19 -0.97
CA VAL A 35 -5.21 5.65 -2.26
C VAL A 35 -5.65 4.71 -3.39
N LEU A 36 -5.59 3.39 -3.16
CA LEU A 36 -6.08 2.40 -4.12
C LEU A 36 -7.59 2.54 -4.37
N ALA A 37 -8.38 2.80 -3.33
CA ALA A 37 -9.82 3.05 -3.45
C ALA A 37 -10.10 4.29 -4.31
N ARG A 38 -9.31 5.36 -4.14
CA ARG A 38 -9.39 6.55 -5.01
C ARG A 38 -9.06 6.21 -6.46
N ILE A 39 -8.02 5.42 -6.72
CA ILE A 39 -7.65 5.01 -8.09
C ILE A 39 -8.78 4.21 -8.73
N VAL A 40 -9.36 3.24 -8.02
CA VAL A 40 -10.53 2.48 -8.50
C VAL A 40 -11.69 3.43 -8.83
N TRP A 41 -11.99 4.37 -7.93
CA TRP A 41 -13.04 5.35 -8.17
C TRP A 41 -12.77 6.21 -9.41
N GLN A 42 -11.52 6.68 -9.62
CA GLN A 42 -11.15 7.43 -10.81
C GLN A 42 -11.35 6.60 -12.09
N LEU A 43 -10.92 5.35 -12.11
CA LEU A 43 -11.06 4.46 -13.27
C LEU A 43 -12.51 4.07 -13.58
N LEU A 44 -13.40 4.11 -12.58
CA LEU A 44 -14.83 3.84 -12.76
C LEU A 44 -15.65 5.06 -13.19
N ILE A 45 -15.21 6.27 -12.83
CA ILE A 45 -16.02 7.50 -12.99
C ILE A 45 -15.49 8.43 -14.09
N TYR A 46 -14.18 8.47 -14.31
CA TYR A 46 -13.59 9.39 -15.29
C TYR A 46 -13.82 8.87 -16.71
N ASP A 47 -13.92 9.80 -17.65
CA ASP A 47 -13.92 9.49 -19.07
C ASP A 47 -12.49 9.21 -19.58
N GLU A 48 -12.38 8.61 -20.75
CA GLU A 48 -11.08 8.19 -21.32
C GLU A 48 -10.11 9.37 -21.49
N ALA A 49 -10.60 10.56 -21.84
CA ALA A 49 -9.75 11.74 -22.00
C ALA A 49 -9.12 12.15 -20.67
N ALA A 50 -9.90 12.21 -19.59
CA ALA A 50 -9.39 12.54 -18.26
C ALA A 50 -8.46 11.45 -17.69
N ILE A 51 -8.72 10.17 -17.98
CA ILE A 51 -7.82 9.08 -17.59
C ILE A 51 -6.47 9.23 -18.31
N ASN A 52 -6.47 9.50 -19.62
CA ASN A 52 -5.24 9.68 -20.39
C ASN A 52 -4.42 10.87 -19.90
N ASP A 53 -5.05 12.01 -19.61
CA ASP A 53 -4.38 13.20 -19.08
C ASP A 53 -3.71 12.92 -17.71
N GLN A 54 -4.37 12.13 -16.86
CA GLN A 54 -3.89 11.81 -15.51
C GLN A 54 -3.12 10.48 -15.42
N PHE A 55 -2.91 9.78 -16.54
CA PHE A 55 -2.42 8.41 -16.58
C PHE A 55 -1.09 8.22 -15.83
N HIS A 56 -0.17 9.17 -16.00
CA HIS A 56 1.13 9.13 -15.33
C HIS A 56 0.99 9.16 -13.80
N TRP A 57 0.07 9.98 -13.27
CA TRP A 57 -0.18 10.08 -11.84
C TRP A 57 -0.89 8.85 -11.29
N ILE A 58 -1.90 8.34 -11.99
CA ILE A 58 -2.60 7.10 -11.61
C ILE A 58 -1.60 5.95 -11.54
N SER A 59 -0.73 5.82 -12.55
CA SER A 59 0.30 4.78 -12.60
C SER A 59 1.35 4.91 -11.51
N TYR A 60 1.83 6.14 -11.25
CA TYR A 60 2.77 6.41 -10.17
C TYR A 60 2.21 6.00 -8.81
N TRP A 61 0.99 6.45 -8.49
CA TRP A 61 0.37 6.14 -7.20
C TRP A 61 0.02 4.66 -7.06
N TYR A 62 -0.38 4.00 -8.14
CA TYR A 62 -0.61 2.57 -8.16
C TYR A 62 0.68 1.80 -7.82
N LEU A 63 1.78 2.06 -8.53
CA LEU A 63 3.06 1.41 -8.29
C LEU A 63 3.65 1.74 -6.91
N CYS A 64 3.47 2.98 -6.44
CA CYS A 64 3.85 3.40 -5.10
C CYS A 64 3.09 2.60 -4.02
N CYS A 65 1.78 2.40 -4.19
CA CYS A 65 0.99 1.56 -3.28
C CYS A 65 1.47 0.11 -3.28
N ILE A 66 1.78 -0.47 -4.44
CA ILE A 66 2.34 -1.83 -4.50
C ILE A 66 3.70 -1.89 -3.78
N PHE A 67 4.57 -0.92 -4.00
CA PHE A 67 5.86 -0.85 -3.30
C PHE A 67 5.67 -0.80 -1.77
N VAL A 68 4.87 0.15 -1.28
CA VAL A 68 4.61 0.33 0.17
C VAL A 68 3.98 -0.92 0.78
N ALA A 69 3.03 -1.54 0.08
CA ALA A 69 2.37 -2.75 0.54
C ALA A 69 3.30 -3.97 0.65
N MET A 70 4.48 -3.93 0.03
CA MET A 70 5.45 -5.03 0.00
C MET A 70 6.71 -4.75 0.82
N THR A 71 6.78 -3.61 1.52
CA THR A 71 7.94 -3.21 2.33
C THR A 71 7.51 -2.95 3.75
N ASN A 72 8.00 -3.71 4.73
CA ASN A 72 8.01 -3.38 6.16
C ASN A 72 9.45 -3.11 6.61
#